data_AF-A0A951T878-F1
#
_entry.id   AF-A0A951T878-F1
#
_cell.length_a   1.000
_cell.length_b   1.000
_cell.length_c   1.000
_cell.angle_alpha   90.00
_cell.angle_beta   90.00
_cell.angle_gamma   90.00
#
_symmetry.space_group_name_H-M   'P 1'
#
loop_
_entity.id
_entity.type
_entity.pdbx_description
1 polymer ?
#
loop_
_entity_poly.entity_id
_entity_poly.type
_entity_poly.pdbx_seq_one_letter_code
_entity_poly.pdbx_strand_id
1 'polypeptide(L)'
;MNAEQFTFGFRVAGGPHEPRRLVTWRKAWAAHCAGELDTGEGYLSAWTYAPELVAHMKASGGVAGYAGPCWADWIPIDIDGAGADPVADALGRACSLLAWLESQGARLDALSCWFSGGKGFHVLLPNVGLAPEPGPDFRAAARAFVERIGRESGCGPDAAIYDAVRILRAPNTRHPKSGLYKVPIPADELLRISADGVRRLAVEPRPGDVPEPGPWCDWTLGGLWGAAHNEAKARAVSVDPAARVDLNRDTLRFIAEGAGAGERERRLFQAAANLGEFGADERLAGALLLPAALDSGLAPGEARRAVAGGVAHGRRAAS
;
A
#
# COMPACT_ATOMS: atom_id res chain seq x y z
N MET A 1 14.40 -17.84 -0.23
CA MET A 1 14.92 -16.99 0.87
C MET A 1 14.36 -17.51 2.19
N ASN A 2 15.10 -17.46 3.31
CA ASN A 2 14.58 -17.92 4.62
C ASN A 2 13.68 -16.82 5.24
N ALA A 3 12.40 -17.14 5.47
CA ALA A 3 11.43 -16.22 6.08
C ALA A 3 11.83 -15.77 7.49
N GLU A 4 12.58 -16.59 8.23
CA GLU A 4 13.06 -16.26 9.59
C GLU A 4 14.02 -15.06 9.62
N GLN A 5 14.58 -14.66 8.48
CA GLN A 5 15.45 -13.49 8.39
C GLN A 5 14.66 -12.18 8.32
N PHE A 6 13.37 -12.22 7.96
CA PHE A 6 12.51 -11.07 7.77
C PHE A 6 11.90 -10.60 9.09
N THR A 7 12.76 -10.19 10.03
CA THR A 7 12.36 -9.78 11.39
C THR A 7 12.33 -8.26 11.58
N PHE A 8 12.94 -7.52 10.65
CA PHE A 8 13.07 -6.08 10.76
C PHE A 8 11.86 -5.37 10.18
N GLY A 9 11.56 -4.22 10.76
CA GLY A 9 10.64 -3.24 10.21
C GLY A 9 11.04 -1.85 10.66
N PHE A 10 10.16 -0.89 10.47
CA PHE A 10 10.37 0.45 11.03
C PHE A 10 9.11 0.98 11.69
N ARG A 11 9.32 1.75 12.75
CA ARG A 11 8.28 2.54 13.40
C ARG A 11 8.46 4.02 13.10
N VAL A 12 7.36 4.74 13.09
CA VAL A 12 7.31 6.20 13.00
C VAL A 12 6.51 6.67 14.22
N ALA A 13 7.12 7.48 15.07
CA ALA A 13 6.44 8.13 16.20
C ALA A 13 6.11 9.56 15.79
N GLY A 14 4.84 9.95 15.89
CA GLY A 14 4.31 11.17 15.29
C GLY A 14 3.85 10.95 13.84
N GLY A 15 3.76 12.04 13.08
CA GLY A 15 3.21 12.06 11.72
C GLY A 15 4.00 11.21 10.71
N PRO A 16 3.44 10.93 9.53
CA PRO A 16 4.01 9.99 8.55
C PRO A 16 5.34 10.46 7.91
N HIS A 17 5.70 11.73 8.11
CA HIS A 17 6.96 12.33 7.64
C HIS A 17 8.08 12.28 8.69
N GLU A 18 7.76 11.86 9.91
CA GLU A 18 8.75 11.71 10.97
C GLU A 18 9.76 10.58 10.63
N PRO A 19 10.95 10.60 11.25
CA PRO A 19 11.99 9.62 10.98
C PRO A 19 11.52 8.18 11.20
N ARG A 20 11.73 7.34 10.19
CA ARG A 20 11.53 5.88 10.29
C ARG A 20 12.67 5.27 11.10
N ARG A 21 12.35 4.70 12.26
CA ARG A 21 13.30 4.06 13.17
C ARG A 21 13.21 2.54 13.03
N LEU A 22 14.35 1.89 12.80
CA LEU A 22 14.43 0.43 12.70
C LEU A 22 13.97 -0.23 14.01
N VAL A 23 13.20 -1.31 13.89
CA VAL A 23 12.70 -2.12 15.02
C VAL A 23 12.68 -3.61 14.65
N THR A 24 12.63 -4.48 15.66
CA THR A 24 12.11 -5.85 15.46
C THR A 24 10.60 -5.74 15.31
N TRP A 25 10.09 -6.07 14.13
CA TRP A 25 8.71 -5.73 13.75
C TRP A 25 7.66 -6.37 14.66
N ARG A 26 7.75 -7.69 14.90
CA ARG A 26 6.81 -8.41 15.80
C ARG A 26 6.81 -7.87 17.23
N LYS A 27 7.97 -7.48 17.77
CA LYS A 27 8.06 -6.88 19.11
C LYS A 27 7.35 -5.53 19.16
N ALA A 28 7.53 -4.70 18.13
CA ALA A 28 6.85 -3.40 18.06
C ALA A 28 5.33 -3.56 17.85
N TRP A 29 4.91 -4.50 17.00
CA TRP A 29 3.51 -4.87 16.82
C TRP A 29 2.86 -5.29 18.14
N ALA A 30 3.46 -6.26 18.83
CA ALA A 30 2.98 -6.76 20.12
C ALA A 30 2.84 -5.64 21.16
N ALA A 31 3.86 -4.78 21.30
CA ALA A 31 3.84 -3.68 22.25
C ALA A 31 2.72 -2.65 21.95
N HIS A 32 2.42 -2.38 20.67
CA HIS A 32 1.29 -1.54 20.28
C HIS A 32 -0.06 -2.22 20.57
N CYS A 33 -0.21 -3.51 20.25
CA CYS A 33 -1.42 -4.28 20.54
C CYS A 33 -1.72 -4.35 22.05
N ALA A 34 -0.69 -4.58 22.86
CA ALA A 34 -0.79 -4.66 24.32
C ALA A 34 -0.94 -3.29 25.01
N GLY A 35 -0.82 -2.17 24.27
CA GLY A 35 -0.92 -0.82 24.84
C GLY A 35 0.28 -0.41 25.69
N GLU A 36 1.45 -1.01 25.46
CA GLU A 36 2.69 -0.74 26.20
C GLU A 36 3.43 0.51 25.68
N LEU A 37 2.96 1.10 24.59
CA LEU A 37 3.55 2.26 23.93
C LEU A 37 2.64 3.48 24.01
N ASP A 38 3.23 4.65 23.77
CA ASP A 38 2.49 5.91 23.70
C ASP A 38 1.35 5.85 22.68
N THR A 39 0.20 6.38 23.06
CA THR A 39 -1.04 6.34 22.27
C THR A 39 -1.18 7.53 21.33
N GLY A 40 -0.16 8.42 21.28
CA GLY A 40 -0.04 9.44 20.26
C GLY A 40 0.01 8.86 18.84
N GLU A 41 -0.01 9.74 17.84
CA GLU A 41 0.06 9.29 16.45
C GLU A 41 1.32 8.44 16.21
N GLY A 42 1.16 7.28 15.56
CA GLY A 42 2.27 6.40 15.25
C GLY A 42 1.96 5.40 14.16
N TYR A 43 3.02 4.84 13.57
CA TYR A 43 2.92 3.93 12.43
C TYR A 43 3.97 2.82 12.50
N LEU A 44 3.65 1.69 11.88
CA LEU A 44 4.57 0.58 11.62
C LEU A 44 4.66 0.34 10.11
N SER A 45 5.79 -0.21 9.65
CA SER A 45 5.90 -0.70 8.28
C SER A 45 4.83 -1.77 8.01
N ALA A 46 4.23 -1.75 6.82
CA ALA A 46 3.31 -2.80 6.37
C ALA A 46 4.04 -4.13 6.15
N TRP A 47 5.33 -4.04 5.79
CA TRP A 47 6.18 -5.16 5.46
C TRP A 47 7.27 -5.38 6.51
N THR A 48 7.82 -6.58 6.47
CA THR A 48 9.01 -7.00 7.18
C THR A 48 10.17 -7.18 6.20
N TYR A 49 11.38 -7.05 6.71
CA TYR A 49 12.58 -6.95 5.89
C TYR A 49 13.71 -7.77 6.52
N ALA A 50 14.57 -8.26 5.64
CA ALA A 50 15.81 -8.93 5.99
C ALA A 50 16.94 -7.90 6.25
N PRO A 51 18.15 -8.32 6.70
CA PRO A 51 19.26 -7.41 7.04
C PRO A 51 19.67 -6.42 5.94
N GLU A 52 19.29 -6.66 4.69
CA GLU A 52 19.51 -5.80 3.53
C GLU A 52 18.89 -4.41 3.72
N LEU A 53 17.71 -4.30 4.34
CA LEU A 53 17.14 -2.99 4.68
C LEU A 53 18.04 -2.24 5.68
N VAL A 54 18.61 -2.96 6.65
CA VAL A 54 19.50 -2.36 7.65
C VAL A 54 20.76 -1.82 6.99
N ALA A 55 21.34 -2.58 6.06
CA ALA A 55 22.48 -2.14 5.25
C ALA A 55 22.12 -0.91 4.41
N HIS A 56 20.95 -0.90 3.76
CA HIS A 56 20.45 0.23 2.99
C HIS A 56 20.28 1.49 3.84
N MET A 57 19.67 1.37 5.03
CA MET A 57 19.48 2.50 5.95
C MET A 57 20.81 3.07 6.43
N LYS A 58 21.82 2.23 6.69
CA LYS A 58 23.17 2.67 7.05
C LYS A 58 23.85 3.43 5.92
N ALA A 59 23.66 3.02 4.68
CA ALA A 59 24.27 3.65 3.51
C ALA A 59 23.57 4.94 3.06
N SER A 60 22.24 4.97 3.10
CA SER A 60 21.42 6.06 2.54
C SER A 60 20.86 7.03 3.58
N GLY A 61 20.97 6.71 4.87
CA GLY A 61 20.40 7.50 5.97
C GLY A 61 18.88 7.32 6.17
N GLY A 62 18.24 6.45 5.40
CA GLY A 62 16.78 6.22 5.49
C GLY A 62 16.31 5.02 4.68
N VAL A 63 15.01 4.94 4.43
CA VAL A 63 14.42 3.83 3.66
C VAL A 63 14.13 4.21 2.19
N ALA A 64 14.31 5.48 1.85
CA ALA A 64 14.00 5.97 0.51
C ALA A 64 14.81 5.21 -0.54
N GLY A 65 14.16 4.83 -1.64
CA GLY A 65 14.78 4.07 -2.73
C GLY A 65 15.06 2.59 -2.42
N TYR A 66 14.66 2.06 -1.26
CA TYR A 66 14.81 0.63 -0.99
C TYR A 66 13.94 -0.18 -1.97
N ALA A 67 14.58 -1.02 -2.79
CA ALA A 67 13.93 -1.92 -3.75
C ALA A 67 14.19 -3.40 -3.43
N GLY A 68 14.78 -3.69 -2.27
CA GLY A 68 15.15 -5.04 -1.87
C GLY A 68 13.95 -5.93 -1.50
N PRO A 69 14.24 -7.19 -1.13
CA PRO A 69 13.22 -8.15 -0.77
C PRO A 69 12.47 -7.72 0.49
N CYS A 70 11.22 -8.16 0.59
CA CYS A 70 10.40 -8.02 1.79
C CYS A 70 9.47 -9.21 1.96
N TRP A 71 8.78 -9.24 3.09
CA TRP A 71 7.78 -10.24 3.45
C TRP A 71 6.73 -9.63 4.37
N ALA A 72 5.77 -10.43 4.84
CA ALA A 72 4.82 -9.98 5.86
C ALA A 72 4.18 -11.16 6.57
N ASP A 73 3.87 -10.99 7.85
CA ASP A 73 3.00 -11.89 8.62
C ASP A 73 1.54 -11.77 8.19
N TRP A 74 1.13 -10.57 7.78
CA TRP A 74 -0.19 -10.29 7.25
C TRP A 74 -0.12 -9.50 5.95
N ILE A 75 -1.04 -9.80 5.03
CA ILE A 75 -1.30 -8.97 3.85
C ILE A 75 -2.42 -7.98 4.20
N PRO A 76 -2.13 -6.67 4.24
CA PRO A 76 -3.13 -5.67 4.62
C PRO A 76 -4.06 -5.36 3.45
N ILE A 77 -5.36 -5.35 3.71
CA ILE A 77 -6.37 -4.74 2.85
C ILE A 77 -6.78 -3.43 3.51
N ASP A 78 -6.52 -2.31 2.83
CA ASP A 78 -6.93 -0.97 3.29
C ASP A 78 -8.17 -0.52 2.53
N ILE A 79 -9.23 -0.17 3.26
CA ILE A 79 -10.54 0.21 2.73
C ILE A 79 -10.85 1.62 3.21
N ASP A 80 -10.67 2.60 2.34
CA ASP A 80 -10.83 4.02 2.65
C ASP A 80 -12.23 4.54 2.31
N GLY A 81 -12.93 5.07 3.30
CA GLY A 81 -14.30 5.57 3.16
C GLY A 81 -14.44 6.86 2.35
N ALA A 82 -15.54 6.97 1.60
CA ALA A 82 -15.90 8.15 0.83
C ALA A 82 -17.34 8.65 1.11
N GLY A 83 -17.68 9.80 0.55
CA GLY A 83 -19.04 10.35 0.63
C GLY A 83 -19.38 11.06 1.96
N ALA A 84 -20.67 11.14 2.25
CA ALA A 84 -21.21 11.93 3.37
C ALA A 84 -20.93 11.29 4.75
N ASP A 85 -20.99 9.96 4.84
CA ASP A 85 -20.49 9.22 6.00
C ASP A 85 -19.43 8.18 5.54
N PRO A 86 -18.15 8.61 5.49
CA PRO A 86 -17.06 7.73 5.09
C PRO A 86 -16.94 6.45 5.90
N VAL A 87 -17.24 6.48 7.21
CA VAL A 87 -17.08 5.27 8.02
C VAL A 87 -18.20 4.28 7.74
N ALA A 88 -19.43 4.74 7.52
CA ALA A 88 -20.51 3.86 7.09
C ALA A 88 -20.22 3.22 5.71
N ASP A 89 -19.70 4.00 4.76
CA ASP A 89 -19.27 3.49 3.45
C ASP A 89 -18.18 2.41 3.58
N ALA A 90 -17.08 2.71 4.27
CA ALA A 90 -15.99 1.77 4.44
C ALA A 90 -16.39 0.53 5.25
N LEU A 91 -17.26 0.69 6.25
CA LEU A 91 -17.79 -0.42 7.04
C LEU A 91 -18.62 -1.36 6.16
N GLY A 92 -19.51 -0.82 5.32
CA GLY A 92 -20.28 -1.62 4.37
C GLY A 92 -19.38 -2.43 3.44
N ARG A 93 -18.34 -1.82 2.89
CA ARG A 93 -17.36 -2.51 2.01
C ARG A 93 -16.48 -3.52 2.76
N ALA A 94 -16.11 -3.24 4.00
CA ALA A 94 -15.43 -4.21 4.86
C ALA A 94 -16.34 -5.42 5.15
N CYS A 95 -17.63 -5.21 5.43
CA CYS A 95 -18.59 -6.30 5.60
C CYS A 95 -18.78 -7.12 4.32
N SER A 96 -18.85 -6.47 3.14
CA SER A 96 -18.89 -7.19 1.86
C SER A 96 -17.65 -8.05 1.63
N LEU A 97 -16.46 -7.54 2.00
CA LEU A 97 -15.23 -8.32 1.98
C LEU A 97 -15.32 -9.55 2.90
N LEU A 98 -15.72 -9.37 4.15
CA LEU A 98 -15.81 -10.47 5.11
C LEU A 98 -16.84 -11.53 4.69
N ALA A 99 -18.03 -11.11 4.26
CA ALA A 99 -19.06 -12.02 3.76
C ALA A 99 -18.58 -12.80 2.52
N TRP A 100 -17.87 -12.12 1.60
CA TRP A 100 -17.28 -12.80 0.45
C TRP A 100 -16.21 -13.80 0.87
N LEU A 101 -15.27 -13.42 1.74
CA LEU A 101 -14.24 -14.34 2.24
C LEU A 101 -14.85 -15.57 2.92
N GLU A 102 -15.86 -15.38 3.78
CA GLU A 102 -16.59 -16.46 4.43
C GLU A 102 -17.27 -17.38 3.41
N SER A 103 -17.88 -16.82 2.35
CA SER A 103 -18.45 -17.60 1.25
C SER A 103 -17.41 -18.44 0.48
N GLN A 104 -16.14 -18.06 0.53
CA GLN A 104 -15.01 -18.81 -0.04
C GLN A 104 -14.39 -19.79 0.98
N GLY A 105 -15.00 -19.99 2.14
CA GLY A 105 -14.52 -20.90 3.19
C GLY A 105 -13.47 -20.29 4.13
N ALA A 106 -13.32 -18.96 4.15
CA ALA A 106 -12.42 -18.31 5.09
C ALA A 106 -12.93 -18.40 6.55
N ARG A 107 -12.00 -18.60 7.46
CA ARG A 107 -12.18 -18.50 8.91
C ARG A 107 -12.03 -17.05 9.35
N LEU A 108 -13.16 -16.35 9.52
CA LEU A 108 -13.16 -14.93 9.87
C LEU A 108 -12.55 -14.63 11.24
N ASP A 109 -12.57 -15.59 12.17
CA ASP A 109 -11.96 -15.50 13.51
C ASP A 109 -10.43 -15.43 13.46
N ALA A 110 -9.81 -15.89 12.37
CA ALA A 110 -8.37 -15.81 12.16
C ALA A 110 -7.92 -14.49 11.50
N LEU A 111 -8.85 -13.65 11.05
CA LEU A 111 -8.55 -12.35 10.44
C LEU A 111 -8.40 -11.28 11.52
N SER A 112 -7.50 -10.32 11.29
CA SER A 112 -7.35 -9.18 12.20
C SER A 112 -7.93 -7.91 11.57
N CYS A 113 -9.09 -7.49 12.06
CA CYS A 113 -9.85 -6.35 11.56
C CYS A 113 -9.68 -5.13 12.49
N TRP A 114 -9.45 -3.96 11.88
CA TRP A 114 -9.16 -2.73 12.60
C TRP A 114 -9.91 -1.55 12.00
N PHE A 115 -10.58 -0.77 12.84
CA PHE A 115 -10.93 0.59 12.45
C PHE A 115 -9.68 1.46 12.48
N SER A 116 -9.43 2.27 11.44
CA SER A 116 -8.21 3.08 11.32
C SER A 116 -8.12 4.27 12.28
N GLY A 117 -9.19 4.59 13.00
CA GLY A 117 -9.35 5.86 13.73
C GLY A 117 -9.82 7.01 12.82
N GLY A 118 -9.77 6.87 11.50
CA GLY A 118 -10.15 7.90 10.55
C GLY A 118 -11.47 7.60 9.84
N LYS A 119 -11.36 7.26 8.56
CA LYS A 119 -12.49 7.00 7.65
C LYS A 119 -12.57 5.55 7.18
N GLY A 120 -11.49 4.79 7.34
CA GLY A 120 -11.34 3.47 6.75
C GLY A 120 -11.09 2.35 7.74
N PHE A 121 -10.95 1.14 7.20
CA PHE A 121 -10.67 -0.09 7.93
C PHE A 121 -9.47 -0.81 7.32
N HIS A 122 -8.68 -1.45 8.18
CA HIS A 122 -7.68 -2.41 7.75
C HIS A 122 -8.16 -3.82 8.07
N VAL A 123 -8.15 -4.71 7.08
CA VAL A 123 -8.34 -6.16 7.28
C VAL A 123 -7.01 -6.84 6.97
N LEU A 124 -6.41 -7.45 7.97
CA LEU A 124 -5.11 -8.10 7.86
C LEU A 124 -5.32 -9.60 7.64
N LEU A 125 -5.02 -10.07 6.43
CA LEU A 125 -5.09 -11.48 6.07
C LEU A 125 -3.81 -12.19 6.51
N PRO A 126 -3.85 -13.23 7.35
CA PRO A 126 -2.64 -13.96 7.69
C PRO A 126 -1.95 -14.52 6.43
N ASN A 127 -0.62 -14.52 6.42
CA ASN A 127 0.12 -15.15 5.32
C ASN A 127 0.00 -16.69 5.35
N VAL A 128 -0.36 -17.25 6.51
CA VAL A 128 -0.52 -18.69 6.75
C VAL A 128 -1.74 -19.18 5.95
N GLY A 129 -1.53 -20.15 5.06
CA GLY A 129 -2.54 -20.66 4.13
C GLY A 129 -2.34 -20.18 2.68
N LEU A 130 -1.62 -19.07 2.46
CA LEU A 130 -1.28 -18.60 1.11
C LEU A 130 0.10 -19.10 0.64
N ALA A 131 0.91 -19.64 1.55
CA ALA A 131 2.30 -20.10 1.34
C ALA A 131 3.19 -19.11 0.55
N PRO A 132 3.27 -17.83 0.93
CA PRO A 132 4.03 -16.86 0.17
C PRO A 132 5.53 -16.92 0.48
N GLU A 133 6.36 -16.84 -0.56
CA GLU A 133 7.80 -16.71 -0.39
C GLU A 133 8.24 -15.25 -0.23
N PRO A 134 9.17 -14.96 0.70
CA PRO A 134 9.80 -13.65 0.77
C PRO A 134 10.58 -13.33 -0.51
N GLY A 135 10.52 -12.07 -0.96
CA GLY A 135 11.24 -11.66 -2.17
C GLY A 135 10.94 -10.23 -2.62
N PRO A 136 11.61 -9.77 -3.70
CA PRO A 136 11.37 -8.44 -4.28
C PRO A 136 9.95 -8.30 -4.86
N ASP A 137 9.40 -9.39 -5.38
CA ASP A 137 8.09 -9.44 -6.04
C ASP A 137 6.92 -9.67 -5.07
N PHE A 138 7.20 -9.94 -3.79
CA PHE A 138 6.19 -10.25 -2.78
C PHE A 138 5.06 -9.22 -2.74
N ARG A 139 5.40 -7.92 -2.81
CA ARG A 139 4.40 -6.83 -2.78
C ARG A 139 3.57 -6.77 -4.04
N ALA A 140 4.17 -7.05 -5.20
CA ALA A 140 3.45 -7.07 -6.47
C ALA A 140 2.45 -8.23 -6.49
N ALA A 141 2.83 -9.41 -5.97
CA ALA A 141 1.94 -10.54 -5.77
C ALA A 141 0.81 -10.20 -4.78
N ALA A 142 1.14 -9.58 -3.64
CA ALA A 142 0.14 -9.17 -2.64
C ALA A 142 -0.85 -8.14 -3.18
N ARG A 143 -0.35 -7.18 -3.98
CA ARG A 143 -1.21 -6.22 -4.68
C ARG A 143 -2.15 -6.91 -5.64
N ALA A 144 -1.64 -7.78 -6.51
CA ALA A 144 -2.46 -8.49 -7.50
C ALA A 144 -3.52 -9.38 -6.83
N PHE A 145 -3.16 -10.02 -5.73
CA PHE A 145 -4.05 -10.82 -4.91
C PHE A 145 -5.19 -9.98 -4.32
N VAL A 146 -4.86 -8.85 -3.68
CA VAL A 146 -5.86 -7.97 -3.06
C VAL A 146 -6.71 -7.22 -4.08
N GLU A 147 -6.15 -6.83 -5.23
CA GLU A 147 -6.94 -6.28 -6.33
C GLU A 147 -7.95 -7.30 -6.88
N ARG A 148 -7.59 -8.60 -6.91
CA ARG A 148 -8.52 -9.67 -7.31
C ARG A 148 -9.65 -9.83 -6.30
N ILE A 149 -9.31 -9.99 -5.02
CA ILE A 149 -10.29 -10.06 -3.92
C ILE A 149 -11.19 -8.83 -3.95
N GLY A 150 -10.62 -7.64 -4.13
CA GLY A 150 -11.37 -6.39 -4.14
C GLY A 150 -12.36 -6.26 -5.30
N ARG A 151 -12.06 -6.84 -6.47
CA ARG A 151 -13.01 -6.93 -7.59
C ARG A 151 -14.14 -7.90 -7.30
N GLU A 152 -13.82 -9.05 -6.72
CA GLU A 152 -14.79 -10.14 -6.48
C GLU A 152 -15.72 -9.83 -5.30
N SER A 153 -15.21 -9.19 -4.25
CA SER A 153 -15.99 -8.76 -3.09
C SER A 153 -16.64 -7.38 -3.24
N GLY A 154 -16.17 -6.58 -4.19
CA GLY A 154 -16.58 -5.19 -4.37
C GLY A 154 -16.06 -4.23 -3.29
N CYS A 155 -15.08 -4.64 -2.46
CA CYS A 155 -14.62 -3.80 -1.35
C CYS A 155 -13.76 -2.60 -1.78
N GLY A 156 -13.25 -2.58 -3.02
CA GLY A 156 -12.49 -1.45 -3.58
C GLY A 156 -11.29 -1.01 -2.73
N PRO A 157 -10.28 -1.88 -2.53
CA PRO A 157 -9.15 -1.61 -1.65
C PRO A 157 -8.18 -0.59 -2.24
N ASP A 158 -7.47 0.17 -1.38
CA ASP A 158 -6.40 1.06 -1.83
C ASP A 158 -5.15 0.27 -2.25
N ALA A 159 -4.94 0.17 -3.57
CA ALA A 159 -3.78 -0.49 -4.16
C ALA A 159 -2.47 0.30 -3.99
N ALA A 160 -2.52 1.57 -3.57
CA ALA A 160 -1.33 2.39 -3.40
C ALA A 160 -0.47 1.95 -2.20
N ILE A 161 -1.02 1.19 -1.25
CA ILE A 161 -0.31 0.73 -0.05
C ILE A 161 0.79 -0.32 -0.35
N TYR A 162 0.90 -0.80 -1.58
CA TYR A 162 1.82 -1.89 -1.96
C TYR A 162 3.22 -1.43 -2.39
N ASP A 163 3.63 -0.20 -2.05
CA ASP A 163 5.01 0.24 -2.26
C ASP A 163 5.99 -0.36 -1.25
N ALA A 164 7.29 -0.23 -1.55
CA ALA A 164 8.36 -0.90 -0.83
C ALA A 164 8.50 -0.52 0.64
N VAL A 165 8.08 0.67 1.04
CA VAL A 165 8.35 1.23 2.38
C VAL A 165 7.08 1.81 3.01
N ARG A 166 5.93 1.22 2.66
CA ARG A 166 4.62 1.60 3.18
C ARG A 166 4.57 1.50 4.70
N ILE A 167 3.92 2.48 5.30
CA ILE A 167 3.53 2.50 6.71
C ILE A 167 2.01 2.40 6.84
N LEU A 168 1.56 1.73 7.90
CA LEU A 168 0.17 1.70 8.35
C LEU A 168 0.11 2.21 9.78
N ARG A 169 -1.00 2.87 10.14
CA ARG A 169 -1.18 3.39 11.51
C ARG A 169 -1.04 2.24 12.52
N ALA A 170 -0.27 2.46 13.58
CA ALA A 170 0.01 1.44 14.56
C ALA A 170 -1.24 1.17 15.45
N PRO A 171 -1.43 -0.07 15.95
CA PRO A 171 -2.51 -0.38 16.89
C PRO A 171 -2.55 0.59 18.07
N ASN A 172 -3.77 0.93 18.52
CA ASN A 172 -4.03 1.78 19.68
C ASN A 172 -3.42 3.19 19.63
N THR A 173 -3.04 3.67 18.45
CA THR A 173 -2.58 5.06 18.26
C THR A 173 -3.70 5.97 17.80
N ARG A 174 -3.61 7.24 18.22
CA ARG A 174 -4.60 8.27 17.93
C ARG A 174 -4.48 8.77 16.50
N HIS A 175 -5.60 8.92 15.81
CA HIS A 175 -5.67 9.62 14.54
C HIS A 175 -5.79 11.14 14.77
N PRO A 176 -4.89 11.98 14.23
CA PRO A 176 -4.74 13.37 14.65
C PRO A 176 -5.96 14.25 14.33
N LYS A 177 -6.64 13.98 13.20
CA LYS A 177 -7.77 14.84 12.74
C LYS A 177 -9.10 14.49 13.40
N SER A 178 -9.36 13.22 13.66
CA SER A 178 -10.62 12.74 14.25
C SER A 178 -10.53 12.62 15.77
N GLY A 179 -9.32 12.46 16.30
CA GLY A 179 -9.08 12.17 17.72
C GLY A 179 -9.43 10.75 18.15
N LEU A 180 -9.94 9.90 17.24
CA LEU A 180 -10.27 8.51 17.50
C LEU A 180 -9.03 7.60 17.34
N TYR A 181 -9.06 6.46 18.00
CA TYR A 181 -7.96 5.49 18.01
C TYR A 181 -8.12 4.42 16.93
N LYS A 182 -6.98 3.88 16.46
CA LYS A 182 -7.00 2.62 15.71
C LYS A 182 -7.29 1.47 16.67
N VAL A 183 -8.49 0.91 16.61
CA VAL A 183 -8.95 -0.15 17.54
C VAL A 183 -9.24 -1.45 16.79
N PRO A 184 -8.95 -2.62 17.40
CA PRO A 184 -9.35 -3.90 16.85
C PRO A 184 -10.87 -4.08 17.01
N ILE A 185 -11.49 -4.68 16.01
CA ILE A 185 -12.90 -5.06 16.02
C ILE A 185 -12.98 -6.49 15.45
N PRO A 186 -13.35 -7.50 16.25
CA PRO A 186 -13.56 -8.86 15.75
C PRO A 186 -14.48 -8.89 14.52
N ALA A 187 -14.24 -9.80 13.58
CA ALA A 187 -14.98 -9.84 12.33
C ALA A 187 -16.50 -10.01 12.54
N ASP A 188 -16.92 -10.80 13.53
CA ASP A 188 -18.32 -11.02 13.87
C ASP A 188 -18.98 -9.78 14.52
N GLU A 189 -18.22 -9.02 15.32
CA GLU A 189 -18.61 -7.70 15.85
C GLU A 189 -18.74 -6.69 14.70
N LEU A 190 -17.78 -6.67 13.78
CA LEU A 190 -17.75 -5.76 12.63
C LEU A 190 -18.97 -5.94 11.71
N LEU A 191 -19.41 -7.19 11.51
CA LEU A 191 -20.59 -7.52 10.71
C LEU A 191 -21.92 -7.04 11.31
N ARG A 192 -21.95 -6.70 12.60
CA ARG A 192 -23.18 -6.36 13.35
C ARG A 192 -23.21 -4.93 13.89
N ILE A 193 -22.06 -4.27 13.94
CA ILE A 193 -21.93 -2.92 14.50
C ILE A 193 -22.35 -1.85 13.50
N SER A 194 -22.84 -0.71 14.01
CA SER A 194 -23.09 0.49 13.19
C SER A 194 -21.86 1.40 13.11
N ALA A 195 -21.83 2.31 12.13
CA ALA A 195 -20.76 3.31 12.03
C ALA A 195 -20.62 4.16 13.32
N ASP A 196 -21.73 4.56 13.93
CA ASP A 196 -21.72 5.25 15.23
C ASP A 196 -21.18 4.36 16.36
N GLY A 197 -21.48 3.07 16.32
CA GLY A 197 -20.90 2.09 17.25
C GLY A 197 -19.39 2.02 17.13
N VAL A 198 -18.86 1.94 15.90
CA VAL A 198 -17.42 1.97 15.62
C VAL A 198 -16.78 3.24 16.17
N ARG A 199 -17.40 4.41 15.94
CA ARG A 199 -16.91 5.69 16.45
C ARG A 199 -16.85 5.72 17.98
N ARG A 200 -17.89 5.20 18.65
CA ARG A 200 -17.93 5.10 20.11
C ARG A 200 -16.86 4.18 20.67
N LEU A 201 -16.64 3.02 20.04
CA LEU A 201 -15.56 2.10 20.43
C LEU A 201 -14.17 2.73 20.31
N ALA A 202 -13.98 3.59 19.32
CA ALA A 202 -12.70 4.20 19.01
C ALA A 202 -12.40 5.49 19.80
N VAL A 203 -13.23 5.86 20.79
CA VAL A 203 -12.98 7.03 21.65
C VAL A 203 -11.77 6.80 22.56
N GLU A 204 -11.50 5.56 22.93
CA GLU A 204 -10.37 5.14 23.74
C GLU A 204 -9.56 4.04 23.02
N PRO A 205 -8.26 3.88 23.32
CA PRO A 205 -7.51 2.72 22.85
C PRO A 205 -8.11 1.44 23.44
N ARG A 206 -7.98 0.33 22.70
CA ARG A 206 -8.55 -0.97 23.09
C ARG A 206 -7.43 -2.02 23.04
N PRO A 207 -6.43 -1.92 23.96
CA PRO A 207 -5.36 -2.89 24.04
C PRO A 207 -5.89 -4.27 24.41
N GLY A 208 -5.21 -5.31 23.96
CA GLY A 208 -5.63 -6.68 24.18
C GLY A 208 -4.65 -7.67 23.57
N ASP A 209 -5.18 -8.85 23.26
CA ASP A 209 -4.37 -9.95 22.72
C ASP A 209 -3.67 -9.53 21.43
N VAL A 210 -2.41 -9.96 21.31
CA VAL A 210 -1.61 -9.77 20.11
C VAL A 210 -2.12 -10.77 19.07
N PRO A 211 -2.63 -10.33 17.92
CA PRO A 211 -3.03 -11.26 16.88
C PRO A 211 -1.82 -12.08 16.43
N GLU A 212 -2.02 -13.40 16.31
CA GLU A 212 -1.01 -14.31 15.77
C GLU A 212 -1.48 -14.84 14.40
N PRO A 213 -0.63 -14.89 13.36
CA PRO A 213 -1.01 -15.43 12.06
C PRO A 213 -1.35 -16.92 12.18
N GLY A 214 -2.60 -17.27 11.88
CA GLY A 214 -3.09 -18.65 11.87
C GLY A 214 -3.66 -19.07 10.52
N PRO A 215 -3.86 -20.39 10.29
CA PRO A 215 -4.55 -20.88 9.11
C PRO A 215 -5.97 -20.30 9.05
N TRP A 216 -6.24 -19.52 8.00
CA TRP A 216 -7.51 -18.84 7.82
C TRP A 216 -8.26 -19.27 6.56
N CYS A 217 -7.59 -19.95 5.64
CA CYS A 217 -8.17 -20.36 4.37
C CYS A 217 -7.69 -21.74 3.94
N ASP A 218 -8.39 -22.30 2.96
CA ASP A 218 -8.03 -23.55 2.29
C ASP A 218 -7.27 -23.28 0.98
N TRP A 219 -7.08 -24.36 0.21
CA TRP A 219 -6.37 -24.34 -1.07
C TRP A 219 -7.08 -23.50 -2.14
N THR A 220 -8.38 -23.19 -2.01
CA THR A 220 -9.14 -22.38 -2.97
C THR A 220 -8.61 -20.95 -2.97
N LEU A 221 -8.57 -20.32 -1.79
CA LEU A 221 -8.03 -18.98 -1.60
C LEU A 221 -6.49 -18.98 -1.71
N GLY A 222 -5.82 -20.03 -1.26
CA GLY A 222 -4.37 -20.23 -1.50
C GLY A 222 -4.03 -20.27 -3.00
N GLY A 223 -4.90 -20.88 -3.82
CA GLY A 223 -4.77 -20.92 -5.27
C GLY A 223 -4.87 -19.53 -5.92
N LEU A 224 -5.73 -18.65 -5.40
CA LEU A 224 -5.81 -17.26 -5.85
C LEU A 224 -4.50 -16.50 -5.63
N TRP A 225 -3.83 -16.73 -4.50
CA TRP A 225 -2.49 -16.19 -4.26
C TRP A 225 -1.48 -16.74 -5.26
N GLY A 226 -1.45 -18.06 -5.48
CA GLY A 226 -0.54 -18.69 -6.44
C GLY A 226 -0.70 -18.12 -7.86
N ALA A 227 -1.94 -17.93 -8.31
CA ALA A 227 -2.24 -17.28 -9.58
C ALA A 227 -1.74 -15.82 -9.62
N ALA A 228 -2.04 -15.03 -8.58
CA ALA A 228 -1.59 -13.64 -8.49
C ALA A 228 -0.06 -13.51 -8.47
N HIS A 229 0.63 -14.41 -7.77
CA HIS A 229 2.09 -14.47 -7.72
C HIS A 229 2.70 -14.77 -9.10
N ASN A 230 2.15 -15.77 -9.81
CA ASN A 230 2.59 -16.12 -11.15
C ASN A 230 2.34 -14.99 -12.17
N GLU A 231 1.17 -14.33 -12.10
CA GLU A 231 0.85 -13.18 -12.93
C GLU A 231 1.79 -12.00 -12.66
N ALA A 232 2.08 -11.69 -11.40
CA ALA A 232 3.01 -10.62 -11.02
C ALA A 232 4.44 -10.92 -11.51
N LYS A 233 4.90 -12.15 -11.34
CA LYS A 233 6.22 -12.61 -11.81
C LYS A 233 6.30 -12.56 -13.34
N ALA A 234 5.27 -13.01 -14.05
CA ALA A 234 5.21 -12.94 -15.50
C ALA A 234 5.27 -11.48 -16.00
N ARG A 235 4.57 -10.56 -15.35
CA ARG A 235 4.66 -9.11 -15.66
C ARG A 235 6.05 -8.54 -15.42
N ALA A 236 6.74 -8.97 -14.37
CA ALA A 236 8.11 -8.53 -14.08
C ALA A 236 9.11 -9.06 -15.13
N VAL A 237 8.95 -10.31 -15.58
CA VAL A 237 9.79 -10.92 -16.62
C VAL A 237 9.47 -10.37 -18.02
N SER A 238 8.21 -10.00 -18.29
CA SER A 238 7.79 -9.48 -19.59
C SER A 238 8.17 -8.02 -19.87
N VAL A 239 8.79 -7.33 -18.91
CA VAL A 239 9.30 -5.98 -19.10
C VAL A 239 10.82 -6.08 -19.24
N ASP A 240 11.28 -6.46 -20.42
CA ASP A 240 12.58 -5.96 -20.87
C ASP A 240 12.36 -4.50 -21.29
N PRO A 241 12.89 -3.50 -20.53
CA PRO A 241 12.74 -2.10 -20.89
C PRO A 241 13.31 -1.82 -22.29
N ALA A 242 14.32 -2.59 -22.73
CA ALA A 242 14.92 -2.49 -24.05
C ALA A 242 14.07 -3.13 -25.18
N ALA A 243 13.10 -3.99 -24.84
CA ALA A 243 12.17 -4.59 -25.80
C ALA A 243 10.85 -3.82 -25.95
N ARG A 244 10.63 -2.76 -25.16
CA ARG A 244 9.44 -1.91 -25.30
C ARG A 244 9.53 -1.11 -26.60
N VAL A 245 8.58 -1.36 -27.50
CA VAL A 245 8.46 -0.65 -28.78
C VAL A 245 7.44 0.50 -28.74
N ASP A 246 6.59 0.53 -27.71
CA ASP A 246 5.47 1.49 -27.60
C ASP A 246 5.54 2.33 -26.32
N LEU A 247 5.04 3.57 -26.41
CA LEU A 247 4.81 4.41 -25.24
C LEU A 247 3.74 3.82 -24.32
N ASN A 248 3.87 4.08 -23.02
CA ASN A 248 2.85 3.69 -22.05
C ASN A 248 1.52 4.34 -22.40
N ARG A 249 0.42 3.58 -22.23
CA ARG A 249 -0.95 4.09 -22.48
C ARG A 249 -1.25 5.36 -21.68
N ASP A 250 -0.68 5.47 -20.48
CA ASP A 250 -0.80 6.67 -19.65
C ASP A 250 -0.09 7.90 -20.22
N THR A 251 1.05 7.70 -20.89
CA THR A 251 1.77 8.74 -21.64
C THR A 251 0.91 9.21 -22.81
N LEU A 252 0.36 8.28 -23.60
CA LEU A 252 -0.52 8.60 -24.73
C LEU A 252 -1.78 9.35 -24.26
N ARG A 253 -2.40 8.91 -23.17
CA ARG A 253 -3.56 9.57 -22.57
C ARG A 253 -3.22 10.97 -22.05
N PHE A 254 -2.07 11.16 -21.42
CA PHE A 254 -1.64 12.48 -20.99
C PHE A 254 -1.44 13.42 -22.19
N ILE A 255 -0.85 12.95 -23.28
CA ILE A 255 -0.69 13.74 -24.52
C ILE A 255 -2.07 14.15 -25.07
N ALA A 256 -3.05 13.24 -25.05
CA ALA A 256 -4.37 13.48 -25.62
C ALA A 256 -5.27 14.38 -24.74
N GLU A 257 -5.24 14.18 -23.42
CA GLU A 257 -6.26 14.69 -22.50
C GLU A 257 -5.68 15.49 -21.32
N GLY A 258 -4.36 15.47 -21.13
CA GLY A 258 -3.72 16.04 -19.95
C GLY A 258 -4.01 15.23 -18.67
N ALA A 259 -4.18 15.93 -17.55
CA ALA A 259 -4.37 15.33 -16.23
C ALA A 259 -5.28 16.16 -15.31
N GLY A 260 -5.97 15.46 -14.41
CA GLY A 260 -6.89 16.08 -13.45
C GLY A 260 -6.21 16.86 -12.33
N ALA A 261 -6.99 17.65 -11.60
CA ALA A 261 -6.50 18.40 -10.44
C ALA A 261 -5.89 17.48 -9.37
N GLY A 262 -4.67 17.81 -8.93
CA GLY A 262 -3.94 17.04 -7.91
C GLY A 262 -2.95 16.00 -8.45
N GLU A 263 -2.98 15.66 -9.75
CA GLU A 263 -2.06 14.67 -10.34
C GLU A 263 -1.22 15.20 -11.52
N ARG A 264 -1.41 16.46 -11.89
CA ARG A 264 -0.87 17.08 -13.12
C ARG A 264 0.65 16.96 -13.22
N GLU A 265 1.37 17.41 -12.19
CA GLU A 265 2.83 17.42 -12.19
C GLU A 265 3.41 16.00 -12.19
N ARG A 266 2.82 15.10 -11.39
CA ARG A 266 3.23 13.69 -11.32
C ARG A 266 3.05 13.00 -12.67
N ARG A 267 1.89 13.16 -13.31
CA ARG A 267 1.61 12.54 -14.61
C ARG A 267 2.44 13.13 -15.75
N LEU A 268 2.69 14.44 -15.72
CA LEU A 268 3.61 15.10 -16.65
C LEU A 268 5.04 14.55 -16.53
N PHE A 269 5.54 14.42 -15.31
CA PHE A 269 6.87 13.84 -15.05
C PHE A 269 6.96 12.39 -15.55
N GLN A 270 5.93 11.57 -15.28
CA GLN A 270 5.88 10.18 -15.73
C GLN A 270 5.84 10.05 -17.26
N ALA A 271 5.05 10.90 -17.92
CA ALA A 271 5.00 10.94 -19.39
C ALA A 271 6.35 11.36 -19.99
N ALA A 272 7.01 12.37 -19.40
CA ALA A 272 8.33 12.82 -19.84
C ALA A 272 9.43 11.78 -19.60
N ALA A 273 9.37 11.04 -18.49
CA ALA A 273 10.26 9.91 -18.23
C ALA A 273 10.09 8.80 -19.27
N ASN A 274 8.85 8.42 -19.57
CA ASN A 274 8.61 7.41 -20.58
C ASN A 274 9.08 7.85 -21.98
N LEU A 275 8.90 9.12 -22.38
CA LEU A 275 9.50 9.63 -23.62
C LEU A 275 11.04 9.59 -23.58
N GLY A 276 11.64 9.90 -22.44
CA GLY A 276 13.09 9.83 -22.22
C GLY A 276 13.67 8.42 -22.35
N GLU A 277 12.93 7.38 -21.94
CA GLU A 277 13.29 5.97 -22.15
C GLU A 277 13.43 5.62 -23.63
N PHE A 278 12.64 6.27 -24.50
CA PHE A 278 12.72 6.15 -25.96
C PHE A 278 13.71 7.14 -26.61
N GLY A 279 14.56 7.79 -25.82
CA GLY A 279 15.60 8.68 -26.31
C GLY A 279 15.14 10.11 -26.63
N ALA A 280 13.87 10.47 -26.36
CA ALA A 280 13.40 11.84 -26.58
C ALA A 280 14.25 12.84 -25.78
N ASP A 281 14.59 13.96 -26.41
CA ASP A 281 15.23 15.08 -25.73
C ASP A 281 14.18 16.00 -25.09
N GLU A 282 14.65 16.93 -24.25
CA GLU A 282 13.77 17.89 -23.57
C GLU A 282 12.94 18.71 -24.56
N ARG A 283 13.48 18.95 -25.77
CA ARG A 283 12.79 19.69 -26.83
C ARG A 283 11.60 18.89 -27.37
N LEU A 284 11.81 17.63 -27.75
CA LEU A 284 10.77 16.75 -28.27
C LEU A 284 9.71 16.44 -27.19
N ALA A 285 10.15 16.11 -25.99
CA ALA A 285 9.23 15.87 -24.86
C ALA A 285 8.43 17.14 -24.53
N GLY A 286 9.06 18.32 -24.55
CA GLY A 286 8.38 19.59 -24.37
C GLY A 286 7.33 19.87 -25.44
N ALA A 287 7.66 19.60 -26.71
CA ALA A 287 6.72 19.78 -27.83
C ALA A 287 5.47 18.91 -27.71
N LEU A 288 5.62 17.68 -27.21
CA LEU A 288 4.52 16.72 -27.06
C LEU A 288 3.68 16.94 -25.79
N LEU A 289 4.30 17.38 -24.68
CA LEU A 289 3.67 17.37 -23.37
C LEU A 289 3.23 18.75 -22.86
N LEU A 290 3.91 19.83 -23.26
CA LEU A 290 3.59 21.16 -22.73
C LEU A 290 2.18 21.65 -23.08
N PRO A 291 1.63 21.44 -24.29
CA PRO A 291 0.27 21.87 -24.60
C PRO A 291 -0.76 21.30 -23.60
N ALA A 292 -0.79 19.98 -23.45
CA ALA A 292 -1.70 19.29 -22.53
C ALA A 292 -1.44 19.67 -21.05
N ALA A 293 -0.18 19.91 -20.67
CA ALA A 293 0.17 20.34 -19.31
C ALA A 293 -0.37 21.74 -18.98
N LEU A 294 -0.25 22.68 -19.93
CA LEU A 294 -0.74 24.04 -19.79
C LEU A 294 -2.27 24.09 -19.78
N ASP A 295 -2.92 23.32 -20.67
CA ASP A 295 -4.38 23.17 -20.71
C ASP A 295 -4.93 22.54 -19.42
N SER A 296 -4.14 21.66 -18.79
CA SER A 296 -4.46 21.10 -17.47
C SER A 296 -4.30 22.13 -16.33
N GLY A 297 -3.72 23.30 -16.57
CA GLY A 297 -3.55 24.38 -15.60
C GLY A 297 -2.24 24.40 -14.82
N LEU A 298 -1.18 23.75 -15.33
CA LEU A 298 0.18 23.89 -14.75
C LEU A 298 0.81 25.22 -15.13
N ALA A 299 1.57 25.82 -14.21
CA ALA A 299 2.34 27.01 -14.55
C ALA A 299 3.48 26.64 -15.54
N PRO A 300 3.80 27.50 -16.52
CA PRO A 300 4.80 27.19 -17.55
C PRO A 300 6.18 26.81 -16.99
N GLY A 301 6.61 27.44 -15.90
CA GLY A 301 7.89 27.12 -15.23
C GLY A 301 7.88 25.74 -14.56
N GLU A 302 6.76 25.35 -13.94
CA GLU A 302 6.59 24.04 -13.31
C GLU A 302 6.54 22.94 -14.36
N ALA A 303 5.78 23.15 -15.43
CA ALA A 303 5.67 22.19 -16.52
C ALA A 303 7.05 21.91 -17.17
N ARG A 304 7.84 22.95 -17.45
CA ARG A 304 9.20 22.78 -18.02
C ARG A 304 10.13 22.02 -17.08
N ARG A 305 10.10 22.32 -15.77
CA ARG A 305 10.91 21.60 -14.77
C ARG A 305 10.52 20.13 -14.67
N ALA A 306 9.23 19.83 -14.66
CA ALA A 306 8.74 18.46 -14.63
C ALA A 306 9.14 17.67 -15.88
N VAL A 307 9.08 18.30 -17.06
CA VAL A 307 9.55 17.68 -18.33
C VAL A 307 11.05 17.40 -18.28
N ALA A 308 11.87 18.39 -17.92
CA ALA A 308 13.33 18.21 -17.86
C ALA A 308 13.73 17.12 -16.85
N GLY A 309 13.12 17.13 -15.66
CA GLY A 309 13.35 16.12 -14.63
C GLY A 309 12.93 14.72 -15.08
N GLY A 310 11.79 14.61 -15.76
CA GLY A 310 11.28 13.35 -16.28
C GLY A 310 12.20 12.78 -17.37
N VAL A 311 12.52 13.58 -18.40
CA VAL A 311 13.41 13.15 -19.50
C VAL A 311 14.76 12.67 -18.97
N ALA A 312 15.37 13.43 -18.06
CA ALA A 312 16.64 13.05 -17.45
C ALA A 312 16.54 11.74 -16.65
N HIS A 313 15.39 11.48 -15.99
CA HIS A 313 15.14 10.22 -15.30
C HIS A 313 15.00 9.05 -16.27
N GLY A 314 14.17 9.19 -17.31
CA GLY A 314 13.93 8.13 -18.29
C GLY A 314 15.17 7.72 -19.06
N ARG A 315 15.99 8.69 -19.49
CA ARG A 315 17.24 8.42 -20.19
C ARG A 315 18.22 7.62 -19.34
N ARG A 316 18.32 7.91 -18.03
CA ARG A 316 19.15 7.13 -17.09
C ARG A 316 18.63 5.71 -16.88
N ALA A 317 17.34 5.46 -17.08
CA ALA A 317 16.76 4.12 -16.94
C ALA A 317 16.95 3.25 -18.21
N ALA A 318 17.18 3.87 -19.37
CA ALA A 318 17.44 3.21 -20.64
C ALA A 318 18.93 3.02 -20.97
N SER A 319 19.83 3.57 -20.13
CA SER A 319 21.30 3.46 -20.24
C SER A 319 21.82 2.32 -19.39
#